data_AF-A0A7V8CFQ7-F1
#
_entry.id   AF-A0A7V8CFQ7-F1
#
_cell.length_a   1.000
_cell.length_b   1.000
_cell.length_c   1.000
_cell.angle_alpha   90.00
_cell.angle_beta   90.00
_cell.angle_gamma   90.00
#
_symmetry.space_group_name_H-M   'P 1'
#
loop_
_entity.id
_entity.type
_entity.pdbx_description
1 polymer ?
#
loop_
_entity_poly.entity_id
_entity_poly.type
_entity_poly.pdbx_seq_one_letter_code
_entity_poly.pdbx_strand_id
1 'polypeptide(L)'
;MLLELDAFKALNEQHGQAAGDAVLRAVTRCLRQHSDRHDRIARWAGGTFLVVRHDTAAAAAQALANRLRAAIERLVVDIGPGQHLTLTATLGVAPLPLFPTAPATLEDSLRAADRALQSARRGGHNAWAMLWGEEAGRDVDLYSLLHDPARAMACGWVSLAGSRPMAWLPPRQEPARPAVDQDVQTGRGQR
;
A
#
# COMPACT_ATOMS: atom_id res chain seq x y z
N MET A 1 0.25 7.06 -2.25
CA MET A 1 0.96 5.77 -2.43
C MET A 1 1.38 5.25 -1.08
N LEU A 2 1.12 3.97 -0.81
CA LEU A 2 1.71 3.25 0.32
C LEU A 2 2.96 2.53 -0.17
N LEU A 3 4.06 2.66 0.55
CA LEU A 3 5.34 2.02 0.25
C LEU A 3 5.77 1.23 1.47
N GLU A 4 5.95 -0.07 1.34
CA GLU A 4 6.45 -0.93 2.41
C GLU A 4 7.82 -1.49 2.04
N LEU A 5 8.77 -1.40 2.97
CA LEU A 5 10.08 -2.01 2.83
C LEU A 5 9.97 -3.53 2.97
N ASP A 6 10.44 -4.25 1.95
CA ASP A 6 10.34 -5.71 1.89
C ASP A 6 11.25 -6.35 2.95
N ALA A 7 10.73 -7.35 3.65
CA ALA A 7 11.41 -8.08 4.73
C ALA A 7 11.99 -7.22 5.87
N PHE A 8 11.48 -5.99 6.09
CA PHE A 8 12.03 -5.07 7.09
C PHE A 8 12.04 -5.63 8.53
N LYS A 9 11.03 -6.43 8.90
CA LYS A 9 11.01 -7.09 10.21
C LYS A 9 12.15 -8.10 10.35
N ALA A 10 12.35 -8.96 9.35
CA ALA A 10 13.42 -9.96 9.33
C ALA A 10 14.80 -9.28 9.34
N LEU A 11 14.95 -8.15 8.63
CA LEU A 11 16.15 -7.32 8.67
C LEU A 11 16.45 -6.86 10.10
N ASN A 12 15.45 -6.36 10.84
CA ASN A 12 15.63 -5.97 12.24
C ASN A 12 15.95 -7.15 13.16
N GLU A 13 15.32 -8.31 12.92
CA GLU A 13 15.58 -9.54 13.68
C GLU A 13 17.03 -10.04 13.45
N GLN A 14 17.57 -9.86 12.24
CA GLN A 14 18.91 -10.31 11.86
C GLN A 14 20.03 -9.31 12.23
N HIS A 15 19.80 -8.01 12.08
CA HIS A 15 20.84 -6.98 12.21
C HIS A 15 20.61 -5.99 13.37
N GLY A 16 19.50 -6.15 14.11
CA GLY A 16 19.15 -5.31 15.25
C GLY A 16 18.48 -3.99 14.87
N GLN A 17 17.87 -3.35 15.87
CA GLN A 17 17.09 -2.11 15.70
C GLN A 17 17.92 -0.94 15.16
N ALA A 18 19.21 -0.86 15.52
CA ALA A 18 20.10 0.20 15.03
C ALA A 18 20.30 0.15 13.50
N ALA A 19 20.38 -1.06 12.93
CA ALA A 19 20.42 -1.25 11.47
C ALA A 19 19.09 -0.86 10.82
N GLY A 20 17.96 -1.22 11.45
CA GLY A 20 16.63 -0.76 11.05
C GLY A 20 16.52 0.75 10.97
N ASP A 21 17.00 1.45 11.99
CA ASP A 21 17.00 2.91 12.04
C ASP A 21 17.90 3.52 10.96
N ALA A 22 19.06 2.93 10.68
CA ALA A 22 19.94 3.35 9.60
C ALA A 22 19.25 3.20 8.23
N VAL A 23 18.57 2.07 8.01
CA VAL A 23 17.76 1.81 6.81
C VAL A 23 16.64 2.84 6.66
N LEU A 24 15.85 3.09 7.70
CA LEU A 24 14.75 4.07 7.66
C LEU A 24 15.25 5.48 7.34
N ARG A 25 16.39 5.89 7.91
CA ARG A 25 17.03 7.17 7.59
C ARG A 25 17.52 7.23 6.15
N ALA A 26 18.13 6.16 5.65
CA ALA A 26 18.62 6.08 4.27
C ALA A 26 17.45 6.12 3.27
N VAL A 27 16.39 5.33 3.52
CA VAL A 27 15.17 5.32 2.71
C VAL A 27 14.50 6.70 2.73
N THR A 28 14.39 7.35 3.88
CA THR A 28 13.80 8.71 3.96
C THR A 28 14.57 9.71 3.09
N ARG A 29 15.91 9.66 3.09
CA ARG A 29 16.74 10.49 2.21
C ARG A 29 16.53 10.14 0.73
N CYS A 30 16.52 8.86 0.40
CA CYS A 30 16.26 8.36 -0.95
C CYS A 30 14.90 8.86 -1.47
N LEU A 31 13.82 8.71 -0.68
CA LEU A 31 12.49 9.17 -1.05
C LEU A 31 12.46 10.68 -1.32
N ARG A 32 13.11 11.48 -0.45
CA ARG A 32 13.19 12.94 -0.64
C ARG A 32 13.98 13.35 -1.90
N GLN A 33 15.05 12.63 -2.23
CA GLN A 33 15.86 12.90 -3.43
C GLN A 33 15.13 12.57 -4.74
N HIS A 34 14.21 11.59 -4.70
CA HIS A 34 13.48 11.10 -5.88
C HIS A 34 12.02 11.56 -5.92
N SER A 35 11.63 12.47 -5.04
CA SER A 35 10.31 13.11 -5.00
C SER A 35 10.46 14.61 -5.25
N ASP A 36 9.39 15.25 -5.70
CA ASP A 36 9.39 16.70 -5.92
C ASP A 36 9.25 17.42 -4.57
N ARG A 37 9.67 18.69 -4.52
CA ARG A 37 9.65 19.50 -3.27
C ARG A 37 8.27 19.59 -2.62
N HIS A 38 7.21 19.49 -3.42
CA HIS A 38 5.82 19.58 -2.96
C HIS A 38 5.21 18.22 -2.58
N ASP A 39 5.92 17.11 -2.83
CA ASP A 39 5.47 15.78 -2.40
C ASP A 39 5.56 15.68 -0.88
N ARG A 40 4.49 15.15 -0.27
CA ARG A 40 4.47 14.89 1.17
C ARG A 40 4.86 13.44 1.43
N ILE A 41 5.86 13.25 2.27
CA ILE A 41 6.35 11.93 2.68
C ILE A 41 6.16 11.81 4.19
N ALA A 42 5.45 10.78 4.62
CA ALA A 42 5.25 10.47 6.03
C ALA A 42 5.67 9.02 6.32
N ARG A 43 6.26 8.77 7.49
CA ARG A 43 6.40 7.41 8.02
C ARG A 43 5.04 7.01 8.57
N TRP A 44 4.43 5.98 7.98
CA TRP A 44 3.08 5.55 8.32
C TRP A 44 3.07 4.64 9.55
N ALA A 45 3.79 3.52 9.48
CA ALA A 45 3.96 2.59 10.59
C ALA A 45 5.14 1.65 10.28
N GLY A 46 5.93 1.25 11.29
CA GLY A 46 7.02 0.29 11.09
C GLY A 46 8.00 0.71 9.98
N GLY A 47 8.05 -0.11 8.92
CA GLY A 47 8.81 0.10 7.68
C GLY A 47 7.97 0.61 6.49
N THR A 48 6.80 1.19 6.77
CA THR A 48 5.84 1.67 5.78
C THR A 48 5.81 3.19 5.72
N PHE A 49 5.77 3.73 4.51
CA PHE A 49 5.74 5.15 4.20
C PHE A 49 4.49 5.49 3.38
N LEU A 50 3.94 6.68 3.61
CA LEU A 50 2.91 7.29 2.79
C LEU A 50 3.55 8.40 1.97
N VAL A 51 3.42 8.33 0.64
CA VAL A 51 3.82 9.38 -0.29
C VAL A 51 2.59 9.96 -0.96
N VAL A 52 2.37 11.27 -0.83
CA VAL A 52 1.23 12.01 -1.38
C VAL A 52 1.75 13.05 -2.36
N ARG A 53 1.22 13.03 -3.57
CA ARG A 53 1.48 14.03 -4.60
C ARG A 53 0.16 14.62 -5.07
N HIS A 54 0.14 15.93 -5.26
CA HIS A 54 -1.02 16.68 -5.75
C HIS A 54 -1.07 16.69 -7.28
N ASP A 55 -2.26 16.91 -7.84
CA ASP A 55 -2.50 17.15 -9.28
C ASP A 55 -1.77 16.16 -10.21
N THR A 56 -1.90 14.87 -9.90
CA THR A 56 -1.15 13.81 -10.57
C THR A 56 -2.07 12.96 -11.42
N ALA A 57 -1.77 12.86 -12.72
CA ALA A 57 -2.40 11.90 -13.61
C ALA A 57 -1.88 10.47 -13.36
N ALA A 58 -2.67 9.46 -13.71
CA ALA A 58 -2.34 8.04 -13.53
C ALA A 58 -0.95 7.67 -14.08
N ALA A 59 -0.57 8.15 -15.27
CA ALA A 59 0.74 7.88 -15.86
C ALA A 59 1.90 8.46 -15.05
N ALA A 60 1.74 9.68 -14.52
CA ALA A 60 2.74 10.33 -13.67
C ALA A 60 2.87 9.62 -12.31
N ALA A 61 1.76 9.11 -11.75
CA ALA A 61 1.77 8.29 -10.55
C ALA A 61 2.55 6.98 -10.78
N GLN A 62 2.31 6.28 -11.90
CA GLN A 62 3.05 5.07 -12.26
C GLN A 62 4.56 5.35 -12.42
N ALA A 63 4.92 6.44 -13.10
CA ALA A 63 6.31 6.84 -13.29
C ALA A 63 7.01 7.12 -11.95
N LEU A 64 6.35 7.83 -11.03
CA LEU A 64 6.87 8.07 -9.69
C LEU A 64 7.04 6.75 -8.91
N ALA A 65 6.02 5.88 -8.91
CA ALA A 65 6.10 4.60 -8.21
C ALA A 65 7.26 3.74 -8.71
N ASN A 66 7.46 3.66 -10.03
CA ASN A 66 8.58 2.94 -10.62
C ASN A 66 9.93 3.57 -10.23
N ARG A 67 10.03 4.90 -10.25
CA ARG A 67 11.24 5.64 -9.88
C ARG A 67 11.62 5.40 -8.41
N LEU A 68 10.67 5.50 -7.49
CA LEU A 68 10.91 5.29 -6.06
C LEU A 68 11.31 3.84 -5.76
N ARG A 69 10.61 2.86 -6.35
CA ARG A 69 10.95 1.43 -6.23
C ARG A 69 12.39 1.16 -6.69
N ALA A 70 12.73 1.59 -7.89
CA ALA A 70 14.07 1.37 -8.47
C ALA A 70 15.18 2.12 -7.72
N ALA A 71 14.87 3.29 -7.11
CA ALA A 71 15.81 4.01 -6.28
C ALA A 71 16.13 3.25 -4.98
N ILE A 72 15.12 2.71 -4.31
CA ILE A 72 15.31 1.91 -3.09
C ILE A 72 16.05 0.61 -3.40
N GLU A 73 15.72 -0.07 -4.50
CA GLU A 73 16.41 -1.30 -4.93
C GLU A 73 17.92 -1.11 -5.12
N ARG A 74 18.35 0.09 -5.55
CA ARG A 74 19.77 0.44 -5.72
C ARG A 74 20.42 1.02 -4.46
N LEU A 75 19.66 1.21 -3.39
CA LEU A 75 20.15 1.83 -2.16
C LEU A 75 21.03 0.84 -1.40
N VAL A 76 22.28 1.22 -1.20
CA VAL A 76 23.22 0.54 -0.30
C VAL A 76 23.25 1.31 1.01
N VAL A 77 22.90 0.64 2.12
CA VAL A 77 22.83 1.24 3.45
C VAL A 77 24.03 0.75 4.27
N ASP A 78 24.92 1.67 4.64
CA ASP A 78 25.96 1.42 5.64
C ASP A 78 25.32 1.25 7.03
N ILE A 79 25.60 0.12 7.67
CA ILE A 79 25.09 -0.21 9.02
C ILE A 79 26.22 -0.39 10.05
N GLY A 80 27.46 -0.02 9.72
CA GLY A 80 28.62 -0.12 10.60
C GLY A 80 29.85 -0.73 9.92
N PRO A 81 30.94 -0.97 10.68
CA PRO A 81 32.25 -1.31 10.13
C PRO A 81 32.22 -2.47 9.13
N GLY A 82 32.35 -2.14 7.84
CA GLY A 82 32.39 -3.09 6.73
C GLY A 82 31.05 -3.75 6.37
N GLN A 83 29.94 -3.35 7.01
CA GLN A 83 28.64 -3.98 6.83
C GLN A 83 27.69 -3.08 6.05
N HIS A 84 27.11 -3.65 4.99
CA HIS A 84 26.16 -2.96 4.13
C HIS A 84 24.92 -3.82 3.92
N LEU A 85 23.76 -3.17 3.87
CA LEU A 85 22.49 -3.81 3.53
C LEU A 85 21.94 -3.27 2.22
N THR A 86 21.27 -4.15 1.49
CA THR A 86 20.39 -3.78 0.39
C THR A 86 18.99 -4.23 0.75
N LEU A 87 17.99 -3.54 0.20
CA LEU A 87 16.59 -3.85 0.41
C LEU A 87 15.78 -3.45 -0.80
N THR A 88 14.56 -3.96 -0.88
CA THR A 88 13.59 -3.59 -1.89
C THR A 88 12.34 -3.02 -1.22
N ALA A 89 11.45 -2.45 -2.02
CA ALA A 89 10.17 -1.96 -1.53
C ALA A 89 9.04 -2.38 -2.46
N THR A 90 7.89 -2.64 -1.86
CA THR A 90 6.65 -2.89 -2.58
C THR A 90 5.69 -1.71 -2.38
N LEU A 91 5.05 -1.27 -3.46
CA LEU A 91 4.21 -0.08 -3.46
C LEU A 91 2.77 -0.38 -3.91
N GLY A 92 1.82 0.26 -3.24
CA GLY A 92 0.42 0.35 -3.65
C GLY A 92 0.05 1.79 -3.99
N VAL A 93 -0.56 1.98 -5.15
CA VAL A 93 -0.90 3.29 -5.69
C VAL A 93 -2.41 3.41 -5.90
N ALA A 94 -2.98 4.52 -5.45
CA ALA A 94 -4.37 4.91 -5.71
C ALA A 94 -4.49 6.44 -5.75
N PRO A 95 -5.45 6.99 -6.52
CA PRO A 95 -5.76 8.41 -6.51
C PRO A 95 -6.53 8.81 -5.24
N LEU A 96 -6.53 10.11 -4.94
CA LEU A 96 -7.37 10.75 -3.93
C LEU A 96 -7.97 12.01 -4.57
N PRO A 97 -9.31 12.14 -4.72
CA PRO A 97 -10.33 11.11 -4.45
C PRO A 97 -10.14 9.84 -5.27
N LEU A 98 -10.69 8.72 -4.79
CA LEU A 98 -10.59 7.43 -5.47
C LEU A 98 -11.30 7.47 -6.84
N PHE A 99 -12.52 8.01 -6.88
CA PHE A 99 -13.26 8.25 -8.11
C PHE A 99 -13.32 9.75 -8.41
N PRO A 100 -13.31 10.14 -9.69
CA PRO A 100 -13.59 11.52 -10.06
C PRO A 100 -14.98 11.94 -9.55
N THR A 101 -15.11 13.16 -9.04
CA THR A 101 -16.37 13.80 -8.60
C THR A 101 -17.12 13.16 -7.42
N ALA A 102 -16.69 11.99 -6.91
CA ALA A 102 -17.28 11.36 -5.73
C ALA A 102 -16.84 12.04 -4.40
N PRO A 103 -17.61 11.87 -3.31
CA PRO A 103 -17.20 12.33 -1.98
C PRO A 103 -15.81 11.79 -1.62
N ALA A 104 -14.84 12.69 -1.46
CA ALA A 104 -13.44 12.33 -1.26
C ALA A 104 -13.20 11.86 0.18
N THR A 105 -13.03 10.55 0.41
CA THR A 105 -12.45 10.09 1.67
C THR A 105 -11.01 9.59 1.46
N LEU A 106 -10.14 10.02 2.37
CA LEU A 106 -8.79 9.52 2.45
C LEU A 106 -8.78 8.01 2.73
N GLU A 107 -9.74 7.53 3.53
CA GLU A 107 -9.85 6.12 3.89
C GLU A 107 -10.08 5.22 2.68
N ASP A 108 -10.97 5.59 1.77
CA ASP A 108 -11.24 4.80 0.56
C ASP A 108 -10.01 4.67 -0.33
N SER A 109 -9.29 5.80 -0.49
CA SER A 109 -8.06 5.86 -1.27
C SER A 109 -6.94 5.03 -0.63
N LEU A 110 -6.86 5.03 0.71
CA LEU A 110 -5.92 4.19 1.45
C LEU A 110 -6.27 2.70 1.34
N ARG A 111 -7.54 2.32 1.42
CA ARG A 111 -8.00 0.93 1.22
C ARG A 111 -7.69 0.43 -0.19
N ALA A 112 -7.89 1.27 -1.21
CA ALA A 112 -7.50 0.98 -2.58
C ALA A 112 -5.98 0.83 -2.75
N ALA A 113 -5.19 1.74 -2.15
CA ALA A 113 -3.74 1.65 -2.18
C ALA A 113 -3.23 0.38 -1.47
N ASP A 114 -3.81 0.01 -0.33
CA ASP A 114 -3.47 -1.23 0.38
C ASP A 114 -3.82 -2.46 -0.45
N ARG A 115 -4.99 -2.45 -1.11
CA ARG A 115 -5.38 -3.53 -2.02
C ARG A 115 -4.39 -3.72 -3.17
N ALA A 116 -3.94 -2.61 -3.76
CA ALA A 116 -2.89 -2.64 -4.78
C ALA A 116 -1.55 -3.16 -4.19
N LEU A 117 -1.15 -2.70 -3.00
CA LEU A 117 0.05 -3.16 -2.32
C LEU A 117 0.04 -4.67 -2.08
N GLN A 118 -1.09 -5.24 -1.66
CA GLN A 118 -1.26 -6.68 -1.51
C GLN A 118 -1.09 -7.44 -2.84
N SER A 119 -1.63 -6.91 -3.94
CA SER A 119 -1.47 -7.47 -5.28
C SER A 119 0.00 -7.52 -5.69
N ALA A 120 0.73 -6.43 -5.47
CA ALA A 120 2.16 -6.35 -5.74
C ALA A 120 3.01 -7.32 -4.88
N ARG A 121 2.67 -7.50 -3.59
CA ARG A 121 3.36 -8.48 -2.72
C ARG A 121 3.18 -9.90 -3.21
N ARG A 122 1.95 -10.29 -3.57
CA ARG A 122 1.64 -11.62 -4.11
C ARG A 122 2.39 -11.90 -5.42
N GLY A 123 2.70 -10.85 -6.20
CA GLY A 123 3.53 -10.93 -7.39
C GLY A 123 5.02 -11.17 -7.13
N GLY A 124 5.46 -11.26 -5.87
CA GLY A 124 6.85 -11.54 -5.50
C GLY A 124 7.65 -10.31 -5.06
N HIS A 125 7.01 -9.38 -4.33
CA HIS A 125 7.64 -8.18 -3.75
C HIS A 125 8.35 -7.29 -4.79
N ASN A 126 9.16 -6.31 -4.35
CA ASN A 126 9.96 -5.43 -5.22
C ASN A 126 9.20 -4.96 -6.47
N ALA A 127 7.99 -4.46 -6.26
CA ALA A 127 7.03 -4.17 -7.32
C ALA A 127 6.11 -3.03 -6.90
N TRP A 128 5.48 -2.40 -7.88
CA TRP A 128 4.34 -1.52 -7.62
C TRP A 128 3.11 -2.04 -8.37
N ALA A 129 1.94 -1.85 -7.77
CA ALA A 129 0.65 -2.00 -8.43
C ALA A 129 -0.21 -0.77 -8.16
N MET A 130 -1.19 -0.54 -9.03
CA MET A 130 -2.07 0.61 -9.00
C MET A 130 -3.51 0.18 -9.21
N LEU A 131 -4.41 0.78 -8.42
CA LEU A 131 -5.85 0.75 -8.65
C LEU A 131 -6.29 2.22 -8.80
N TRP A 132 -6.84 2.56 -9.96
CA TRP A 132 -7.26 3.91 -10.31
C TRP A 132 -8.76 3.92 -10.57
N GLY A 133 -9.53 4.74 -9.85
CA GLY A 133 -10.97 4.82 -10.06
C GLY A 133 -11.30 5.60 -11.33
N GLU A 134 -12.29 5.10 -12.05
CA GLU A 134 -12.84 5.71 -13.26
C GLU A 134 -14.22 6.31 -12.96
N GLU A 135 -14.64 7.29 -13.77
CA GLU A 135 -15.94 7.96 -13.62
C GLU A 135 -17.12 6.97 -13.58
N ALA A 136 -17.05 5.90 -14.39
CA ALA A 136 -18.08 4.86 -14.43
C ALA A 136 -18.22 4.07 -13.10
N GLY A 137 -17.22 4.15 -12.22
CA GLY A 137 -17.21 3.52 -10.91
C GLY A 137 -17.69 4.41 -9.76
N ARG A 138 -18.08 5.66 -9.99
CA ARG A 138 -18.32 6.63 -8.90
C ARG A 138 -19.37 6.22 -7.86
N ASP A 139 -20.37 5.45 -8.27
CA ASP A 139 -21.53 5.06 -7.45
C ASP A 139 -21.45 3.59 -6.98
N VAL A 140 -20.31 2.93 -7.17
CA VAL A 140 -20.17 1.50 -6.84
C VAL A 140 -19.80 1.31 -5.37
N ASP A 141 -20.29 0.21 -4.80
CA ASP A 141 -19.89 -0.22 -3.47
C ASP A 141 -18.38 -0.55 -3.45
N LEU A 142 -17.63 0.23 -2.68
CA LEU A 142 -16.18 0.08 -2.57
C LEU A 142 -15.78 -1.30 -2.05
N TYR A 143 -16.57 -1.89 -1.15
CA TYR A 143 -16.28 -3.21 -0.60
C TYR A 143 -16.27 -4.27 -1.71
N SER A 144 -17.31 -4.30 -2.54
CA SER A 144 -17.44 -5.20 -3.67
C SER A 144 -16.31 -5.02 -4.70
N LEU A 145 -15.95 -3.77 -4.99
CA LEU A 145 -14.85 -3.46 -5.90
C LEU A 145 -13.50 -3.94 -5.36
N LEU A 146 -13.20 -3.68 -4.09
CA LEU A 146 -11.93 -4.11 -3.50
C LEU A 146 -11.88 -5.63 -3.31
N HIS A 147 -13.02 -6.29 -3.14
CA HIS A 147 -13.11 -7.74 -3.11
C HIS A 147 -12.64 -8.36 -4.44
N ASP A 148 -13.16 -7.87 -5.57
CA ASP A 148 -12.79 -8.34 -6.91
C ASP A 148 -12.41 -7.19 -7.87
N PRO A 149 -11.17 -6.67 -7.77
CA PRO A 149 -10.71 -5.57 -8.60
C PRO A 149 -10.67 -5.96 -10.09
N ALA A 150 -10.41 -7.23 -10.42
CA ALA A 150 -10.36 -7.70 -11.80
C ALA A 150 -11.74 -7.60 -12.46
N ARG A 151 -12.80 -7.99 -11.74
CA ARG A 151 -14.18 -7.79 -12.20
C ARG A 151 -14.51 -6.30 -12.32
N ALA A 152 -14.13 -5.48 -11.34
CA ALA A 152 -14.36 -4.04 -11.39
C ALA A 152 -13.70 -3.39 -12.62
N MET A 153 -12.48 -3.84 -12.99
CA MET A 153 -11.81 -3.41 -14.21
C MET A 153 -12.56 -3.84 -15.47
N ALA A 154 -13.07 -5.09 -15.51
CA ALA A 154 -13.88 -5.57 -16.63
C ALA A 154 -15.20 -4.79 -16.79
N CYS A 155 -15.74 -4.25 -15.71
CA CYS A 155 -16.89 -3.34 -15.72
C CYS A 155 -16.55 -1.87 -16.06
N GLY A 156 -15.25 -1.54 -16.22
CA GLY A 156 -14.78 -0.19 -16.50
C GLY A 156 -14.81 0.76 -15.30
N TRP A 157 -14.98 0.25 -14.08
CA TRP A 157 -15.04 1.07 -12.86
C TRP A 157 -13.66 1.50 -12.36
N VAL A 158 -12.63 0.73 -12.70
CA VAL A 158 -11.25 1.00 -12.33
C VAL A 158 -10.30 0.65 -13.47
N SER A 159 -9.17 1.32 -13.51
CA SER A 159 -7.98 0.88 -14.24
C SER A 159 -6.98 0.24 -13.28
N LEU A 160 -6.43 -0.91 -13.67
CA LEU A 160 -5.40 -1.61 -12.90
C LEU A 160 -4.07 -1.57 -13.67
N ALA A 161 -2.98 -1.33 -12.94
CA ALA A 161 -1.65 -1.36 -13.53
C ALA A 161 -0.63 -1.93 -12.54
N GLY A 162 0.56 -2.26 -13.05
CA GLY A 162 1.67 -2.67 -12.23
C GLY A 162 2.99 -2.63 -12.99
N SER A 163 4.09 -2.69 -12.24
CA SER A 163 5.46 -2.85 -12.78
C SER A 163 5.66 -4.11 -13.65
N ARG A 164 4.73 -5.06 -13.55
CA ARG A 164 4.65 -6.34 -14.28
C ARG A 164 3.18 -6.80 -14.25
N PRO A 165 2.77 -7.88 -14.94
CA PRO A 165 1.43 -8.44 -14.77
C PRO A 165 1.14 -8.75 -13.30
N MET A 166 -0.01 -8.29 -12.80
CA MET A 166 -0.40 -8.42 -11.38
C MET A 166 -1.62 -9.34 -11.23
N ALA A 167 -1.59 -10.20 -10.20
CA ALA A 167 -2.68 -11.09 -9.88
C ALA A 167 -3.65 -10.44 -8.88
N TRP A 168 -4.81 -10.01 -9.38
CA TRP A 168 -5.85 -9.33 -8.60
C TRP A 168 -6.87 -10.32 -8.00
N LEU A 169 -6.35 -11.32 -7.29
CA LEU A 169 -7.17 -12.35 -6.67
C LEU A 169 -7.94 -11.80 -5.46
N PRO A 170 -9.17 -12.28 -5.19
CA PRO A 170 -9.90 -11.93 -3.97
C PRO A 170 -9.04 -12.06 -2.70
N PRO A 171 -9.34 -11.27 -1.64
CA PRO A 171 -8.78 -11.56 -0.33
C PRO A 171 -9.12 -13.01 0.03
N ARG A 172 -8.19 -13.73 0.69
CA ARG A 172 -8.52 -15.08 1.17
C ARG A 172 -9.72 -14.93 2.10
N GLN A 173 -10.77 -15.74 1.91
CA GLN A 173 -11.86 -15.78 2.88
C GLN A 173 -11.24 -16.10 4.25
N GLU A 174 -11.36 -15.19 5.21
CA GLU A 174 -11.12 -15.54 6.60
C GLU A 174 -12.17 -16.59 6.98
N PRO A 175 -11.79 -17.66 7.71
CA PRO A 175 -12.80 -18.56 8.26
C PRO A 175 -13.80 -17.72 9.05
N ALA A 176 -15.10 -17.96 8.83
CA ALA A 176 -16.16 -17.24 9.52
C ALA A 176 -15.84 -17.17 11.01
N ARG A 177 -15.84 -15.95 11.59
CA ARG A 177 -15.78 -15.81 13.05
C ARG A 177 -16.89 -16.70 13.63
N PRO A 178 -16.61 -17.57 14.61
CA PRO A 178 -17.67 -18.29 15.29
C PRO A 178 -18.67 -17.27 15.81
N ALA A 179 -19.96 -17.53 15.58
CA ALA A 179 -21.03 -16.67 16.05
C ALA A 179 -20.83 -16.41 17.54
N VAL A 180 -20.76 -15.15 17.93
CA VAL A 180 -20.79 -14.77 19.34
C VAL A 180 -22.18 -15.15 19.82
N ASP A 181 -22.24 -16.19 20.65
CA ASP A 181 -23.45 -16.66 21.29
C ASP A 181 -24.02 -15.50 22.12
N GLN A 182 -25.08 -14.87 21.62
CA GLN A 182 -25.82 -13.84 22.34
C GLN A 182 -26.76 -14.51 23.33
N ASP A 183 -26.20 -15.17 24.33
CA ASP A 183 -26.99 -15.83 25.38
C ASP A 183 -26.47 -15.45 26.76
N VAL A 184 -26.43 -14.15 27.06
CA VAL A 184 -26.47 -13.66 28.45
C VAL A 184 -27.25 -12.34 28.52
N GLN A 185 -28.59 -12.41 28.43
CA GLN A 185 -29.45 -11.45 29.12
C GLN A 185 -30.92 -11.85 29.17
N THR A 186 -31.29 -12.71 30.13
CA THR A 186 -32.58 -12.60 30.83
C THR A 186 -32.44 -13.16 32.25
N GLY A 187 -32.50 -12.27 33.24
CA GLY A 187 -32.49 -12.67 34.65
C GLY A 187 -32.46 -11.54 35.67
N ARG A 188 -33.14 -10.41 35.42
CA ARG A 188 -33.59 -9.54 36.53
C ARG A 188 -34.97 -10.03 36.94
N GLY A 189 -35.14 -10.38 38.22
CA GLY A 189 -36.43 -10.86 38.71
C GLY A 189 -36.54 -11.11 40.21
N GLN A 190 -36.56 -10.02 40.98
CA GLN A 190 -37.39 -9.82 42.19
C GLN A 190 -36.94 -10.33 43.58
N ARG A 191 -37.03 -9.36 44.51
CA ARG A 191 -37.17 -9.38 45.97
C ARG A 191 -35.90 -9.45 46.82
#